data_AF-A0A932ZZ36-F1
#
_entry.id   AF-A0A932ZZ36-F1
#
_cell.length_a   1.000
_cell.length_b   1.000
_cell.length_c   1.000
_cell.angle_alpha   90.00
_cell.angle_beta   90.00
_cell.angle_gamma   90.00
#
_symmetry.space_group_name_H-M   'P 1'
#
loop_
_entity.id
_entity.type
_entity.pdbx_description
1 polymer ?
#
loop_
_entity_poly.entity_id
_entity_poly.type
_entity_poly.pdbx_seq_one_letter_code
_entity_poly.pdbx_strand_id
1 'polypeptide(L)'
;MTSDSALHTVPSVWRRLWDGWKVIARKIGDFQARLLLTVLYFAIVAPFALAVRWSRDPLAIKPGTPRGWRPRDTDASSMDWARRQFP
;
A
#
# COMPACT_ATOMS: atom_id res chain seq x y z
N MET A 1 25.71 55.80 27.87
CA MET A 1 25.93 56.20 26.45
C MET A 1 26.93 55.20 25.90
N THR A 2 26.60 54.00 25.41
CA THR A 2 25.70 53.60 24.32
C THR A 2 25.55 52.06 24.35
N SER A 3 24.45 51.49 24.85
CA SER A 3 24.25 50.01 24.75
C SER A 3 22.80 49.51 24.67
N ASP A 4 21.76 50.34 24.83
CA ASP A 4 20.36 49.84 24.86
C ASP A 4 19.60 49.89 23.53
N SER A 5 20.15 50.52 22.48
CA SER A 5 19.41 50.77 21.22
C SER A 5 19.55 49.68 20.15
N ALA A 6 20.26 48.58 20.43
CA ALA A 6 20.61 47.55 19.42
C ALA A 6 19.72 46.29 19.43
N LEU A 7 18.78 46.14 20.36
CA LEU A 7 18.11 44.84 20.60
C LEU A 7 16.67 44.70 20.06
N HIS A 8 16.10 45.69 19.37
CA HIS A 8 14.65 45.71 19.04
C HIS A 8 14.26 45.64 17.56
N THR A 9 15.18 45.39 16.63
CA THR A 9 14.88 45.47 15.17
C THR A 9 14.64 44.14 14.45
N VAL A 10 14.50 43.02 15.16
CA VAL A 10 14.26 41.70 14.53
C VAL A 10 12.97 40.92 14.90
N PRO A 11 11.80 41.52 15.24
CA PRO A 11 10.58 40.72 15.40
C PRO A 11 9.89 40.33 14.06
N SER A 12 10.08 41.08 12.98
CA SER A 12 9.20 41.01 11.81
C SER A 12 9.71 40.08 10.69
N VAL A 13 11.01 40.11 10.39
CA VAL A 13 11.61 39.28 9.33
C VAL A 13 11.63 37.81 9.73
N TRP A 14 11.98 37.52 10.99
CA TRP A 14 12.01 36.16 11.51
C TRP A 14 10.62 35.51 11.56
N ARG A 15 9.58 36.28 11.94
CA ARG A 15 8.19 35.81 11.92
C ARG A 15 7.72 35.49 10.50
N ARG A 16 8.03 36.34 9.52
CA ARG A 16 7.69 36.08 8.11
C ARG A 16 8.39 34.85 7.55
N LEU A 17 9.67 34.67 7.88
CA LEU A 17 10.44 33.49 7.48
C LEU A 17 9.87 32.22 8.13
N TRP A 18 9.50 32.29 9.40
CA TRP A 18 8.84 31.21 10.14
C TRP A 18 7.45 30.86 9.59
N ASP A 19 6.67 31.87 9.22
CA ASP A 19 5.35 31.67 8.62
C ASP A 19 5.47 31.01 7.23
N GLY A 20 6.41 31.45 6.40
CA GLY A 20 6.72 30.80 5.13
C GLY A 20 7.24 29.36 5.29
N TRP A 21 8.12 29.15 6.26
CA TRP A 21 8.66 27.83 6.59
C TRP A 21 7.58 26.84 7.01
N LYS A 22 6.59 27.28 7.84
CA LYS A 22 5.48 26.42 8.26
C LYS A 22 4.62 25.93 7.10
N VAL A 23 4.43 26.74 6.05
CA VAL A 23 3.68 26.34 4.84
C VAL A 23 4.45 25.25 4.07
N ILE A 24 5.76 25.41 3.95
CA ILE A 24 6.63 24.42 3.30
C ILE A 24 6.65 23.13 4.11
N ALA A 25 6.80 23.21 5.44
CA ALA A 25 6.78 22.08 6.35
C ALA A 25 5.44 21.32 6.31
N ARG A 26 4.31 22.02 6.12
CA ARG A 26 2.99 21.38 5.96
C ARG A 26 2.95 20.50 4.70
N LYS A 27 3.36 21.05 3.55
CA LYS A 27 3.38 20.32 2.27
C LYS A 27 4.32 19.12 2.30
N ILE A 28 5.50 19.28 2.90
CA ILE A 28 6.47 18.19 3.07
C ILE A 28 5.91 17.14 4.03
N GLY A 29 5.25 17.55 5.11
CA GLY A 29 4.58 16.66 6.05
C GLY A 29 3.52 15.80 5.39
N ASP A 30 2.67 16.38 4.55
CA ASP A 30 1.62 15.64 3.83
C ASP A 30 2.23 14.62 2.83
N PHE A 31 3.30 15.01 2.14
CA PHE A 31 4.01 14.11 1.23
C PHE A 31 4.70 12.97 2.00
N GLN A 32 5.39 13.28 3.09
CA GLN A 32 6.03 12.30 3.96
C GLN A 32 5.00 11.35 4.57
N ALA A 33 3.88 11.86 5.09
CA ALA A 33 2.81 11.06 5.66
C ALA A 33 2.23 10.09 4.62
N ARG A 34 1.96 10.56 3.39
CA ARG A 34 1.47 9.70 2.31
C ARG A 34 2.52 8.68 1.87
N LEU A 35 3.80 9.07 1.81
CA LEU A 35 4.89 8.16 1.47
C LEU A 35 5.06 7.08 2.54
N LEU A 36 5.09 7.45 3.82
CA LEU A 36 5.20 6.53 4.94
C LEU A 36 4.00 5.57 4.99
N LEU A 37 2.79 6.10 4.79
CA LEU A 37 1.57 5.30 4.72
C LEU A 37 1.62 4.32 3.55
N THR A 38 2.08 4.77 2.38
CA THR A 38 2.22 3.91 1.19
C THR A 38 3.24 2.82 1.44
N VAL A 39 4.43 3.16 1.96
CA VAL A 39 5.48 2.18 2.29
C VAL A 39 4.99 1.19 3.34
N LEU A 40 4.33 1.64 4.40
CA LEU A 40 3.76 0.77 5.44
C LEU A 40 2.67 -0.14 4.87
N TYR A 41 1.78 0.41 4.05
CA TYR A 41 0.74 -0.35 3.37
C TYR A 41 1.37 -1.46 2.52
N PHE A 42 2.36 -1.15 1.69
CA PHE A 42 3.07 -2.18 0.93
C PHE A 42 3.85 -3.14 1.83
N ALA A 43 4.50 -2.68 2.89
CA ALA A 43 5.25 -3.54 3.81
C ALA A 43 4.36 -4.56 4.53
N ILE A 44 3.08 -4.26 4.75
CA ILE A 44 2.11 -5.18 5.39
C ILE A 44 1.34 -5.98 4.33
N VAL A 45 0.81 -5.32 3.31
CA VAL A 45 -0.04 -5.94 2.29
C VAL A 45 0.77 -6.76 1.31
N ALA A 46 1.98 -6.36 0.93
CA ALA A 46 2.81 -7.13 0.01
C ALA A 46 3.21 -8.52 0.54
N PRO A 47 3.71 -8.71 1.79
CA PRO A 47 3.98 -10.05 2.29
C PRO A 47 2.70 -10.86 2.47
N PHE A 48 1.56 -10.24 2.82
CA PHE A 48 0.28 -10.94 2.87
C PHE A 48 -0.18 -11.40 1.48
N ALA A 49 -0.10 -10.52 0.49
CA ALA A 49 -0.42 -10.82 -0.90
C ALA A 49 0.53 -11.89 -1.47
N LEU A 50 1.82 -11.83 -1.15
CA LEU A 50 2.81 -12.82 -1.54
C LEU A 50 2.57 -14.16 -0.85
N ALA A 51 2.22 -14.15 0.44
CA ALA A 51 1.85 -15.34 1.21
C ALA A 51 0.59 -16.00 0.62
N VAL A 52 -0.48 -15.23 0.39
CA VAL A 52 -1.72 -15.75 -0.24
C VAL A 52 -1.45 -16.26 -1.65
N ARG A 53 -0.65 -15.54 -2.44
CA ARG A 53 -0.24 -15.96 -3.79
C ARG A 53 0.55 -17.25 -3.77
N TRP A 54 1.45 -17.43 -2.81
CA TRP A 54 2.20 -18.67 -2.64
C TRP A 54 1.28 -19.81 -2.16
N SER A 55 0.42 -19.55 -1.18
CA SER A 55 -0.48 -20.55 -0.60
C SER A 55 -1.56 -21.06 -1.57
N ARG A 56 -2.00 -20.24 -2.53
CA ARG A 56 -3.10 -20.61 -3.44
C ARG A 56 -2.68 -21.04 -4.85
N ASP A 57 -1.37 -21.15 -5.15
CA ASP A 57 -0.78 -21.35 -6.51
C ASP A 57 -1.81 -21.29 -7.66
N PRO A 58 -2.45 -20.12 -7.89
CA PRO A 58 -3.59 -20.06 -8.81
C PRO A 58 -3.12 -20.10 -10.26
N LEU A 59 -1.81 -19.96 -10.49
CA LEU A 59 -1.22 -19.82 -11.81
C LEU A 59 -0.30 -21.00 -12.21
N ALA A 60 -0.17 -22.05 -11.39
CA ALA A 60 0.66 -23.21 -11.75
C ALA A 60 2.08 -22.79 -12.19
N ILE A 61 2.67 -21.78 -11.52
CA ILE A 61 3.97 -21.21 -11.92
C ILE A 61 5.12 -22.11 -11.47
N LYS A 62 4.87 -23.01 -10.51
CA LYS A 62 5.86 -24.00 -10.10
C LYS A 62 6.12 -24.98 -11.25
N PRO A 63 7.39 -25.33 -11.53
CA PRO A 63 7.78 -26.22 -12.63
C PRO A 63 7.27 -27.68 -12.53
N GLY A 64 6.37 -27.99 -11.58
CA GLY A 64 5.72 -29.28 -11.42
C GLY A 64 4.18 -29.23 -11.41
N THR A 65 3.56 -28.07 -11.61
CA THR A 65 2.09 -27.97 -11.64
C THR A 65 1.59 -28.25 -13.07
N PRO A 66 0.55 -29.09 -13.29
CA PRO A 66 0.03 -29.38 -14.63
C PRO A 66 -0.46 -28.09 -15.29
N ARG A 67 0.28 -27.61 -16.30
CA ARG A 67 -0.12 -26.48 -17.14
C ARG A 67 -1.02 -27.02 -18.25
N GLY A 68 -2.33 -26.82 -18.16
CA GLY A 68 -3.28 -27.29 -19.17
C GLY A 68 -4.70 -27.48 -18.62
N TRP A 69 -5.56 -28.12 -19.43
CA TRP A 69 -6.90 -28.55 -19.01
C TRP A 69 -6.79 -29.35 -17.71
N ARG A 70 -7.42 -28.84 -16.64
CA ARG A 70 -7.58 -29.60 -15.39
C ARG A 70 -8.38 -30.87 -15.70
N PRO A 71 -7.93 -32.06 -15.28
CA PRO A 71 -8.74 -33.26 -15.33
C PRO A 71 -10.06 -32.95 -14.62
N ARG A 72 -11.17 -33.06 -15.35
CA ARG A 72 -12.50 -32.95 -14.77
C ARG A 72 -12.74 -34.23 -13.99
N ASP A 73 -13.07 -34.11 -12.70
CA ASP A 73 -13.45 -35.26 -11.88
C ASP A 73 -14.60 -36.00 -12.57
N THR A 74 -14.32 -37.23 -13.00
CA THR A 74 -15.24 -38.12 -13.72
C THR A 74 -16.44 -38.57 -12.89
N ASP A 75 -16.39 -38.35 -11.57
CA ASP A 75 -17.46 -38.73 -10.63
C ASP A 75 -18.78 -37.95 -10.88
N ALA A 76 -18.71 -36.81 -11.56
CA ALA A 76 -19.89 -36.05 -12.00
C ALA A 76 -20.58 -36.64 -13.25
N SER A 77 -20.07 -37.74 -13.82
CA SER A 77 -20.62 -38.40 -15.02
C SER A 77 -21.52 -39.61 -14.70
N SER A 78 -22.03 -39.73 -13.47
CA SER A 78 -23.10 -40.70 -13.18
C SER A 78 -24.43 -40.16 -13.71
N MET A 79 -25.26 -41.02 -14.32
CA MET A 79 -26.60 -40.65 -14.79
C MET A 79 -27.47 -40.01 -13.70
N ASP A 80 -27.20 -40.35 -12.44
CA ASP A 80 -27.85 -39.78 -11.26
C ASP A 80 -27.50 -38.30 -11.02
N TRP A 81 -26.32 -37.83 -11.46
CA TRP A 81 -25.94 -36.42 -11.38
C TRP A 81 -26.67 -35.58 -12.44
N ALA A 82 -26.86 -36.13 -13.64
CA ALA A 82 -27.60 -35.46 -14.72
C ALA A 82 -29.08 -35.22 -14.36
N ARG A 83 -29.70 -36.14 -13.61
CA ARG A 83 -31.08 -36.01 -13.11
C ARG A 83 -31.26 -34.90 -12.08
N ARG A 84 -30.19 -34.42 -11.43
CA ARG A 84 -30.23 -33.35 -10.42
C ARG A 84 -30.06 -31.95 -11.00
N GLN A 85 -29.67 -31.82 -12.28
CA GLN A 85 -29.44 -30.52 -12.92
C GLN A 85 -30.70 -29.84 -13.42
N PHE A 86 -31.75 -30.60 -13.72
CA PHE A 86 -33.04 -30.06 -14.16
C PHE A 86 -34.05 -30.27 -13.03
N PRO A 87 -34.46 -29.19 -12.34
CA PRO A 87 -35.51 -29.26 -11.31
C PRO A 87 -36.88 -29.61 -11.91
#